data_AF-A0A101EAM8-F1
#
_entry.id   AF-A0A101EAM8-F1
#
_cell.length_a   1.000
_cell.length_b   1.000
_cell.length_c   1.000
_cell.angle_alpha   90.00
_cell.angle_beta   90.00
_cell.angle_gamma   90.00
#
_symmetry.space_group_name_H-M   'P 1'
#
loop_
_entity.id
_entity.type
_entity.pdbx_description
1 polymer ?
#
loop_
_entity_poly.entity_id
_entity_poly.type
_entity_poly.pdbx_seq_one_letter_code
_entity_poly.pdbx_strand_id
1 'polypeptide(L)'
;MKKGISTLVLLSFLLSLVPLPVHAAEKEQLIKQEVILAYFDIWSQDGIKWDDTNNDGKPDKPGDRKTETFPYFFPEELLSQYTLTRVEVIEPPPVTREWYEKAGGRPYLLNGEKGELPWDDFNYWCNGWPPQNPRASARLADPERGKAEVTWSFTLHENPRKWALDLTDGTVRRVFGLKDPPYPVWTEENQGWRWVMPAVLLWYGIPKKLPDLYVADLDPGTEETQGGETYTGTVVFGLKDTYDKPVKARLSLTHNGYPITSVNGKIETFEPGEEKEFEFEFTGIEGEPSTLYAKIEPYDIEGDADWEDNEMEITIDPAGVDTGTSRLTFQAVSQNRKITRPENTAKWTDWVTATLRPKKPTPPRGTIVSWHITSATLTYPKNIPISCTATLCPRWV
;
A
#
# COMPACT_ATOMS: atom_id res chain seq x y z
N MET A 1 16.89 -67.76 17.24
CA MET A 1 17.63 -66.55 16.80
C MET A 1 16.90 -65.92 15.61
N LYS A 2 16.76 -64.58 15.63
CA LYS A 2 16.36 -63.66 14.55
C LYS A 2 14.89 -63.63 14.11
N LYS A 3 14.13 -62.69 14.69
CA LYS A 3 13.03 -61.95 14.03
C LYS A 3 12.93 -60.55 14.66
N GLY A 4 12.85 -59.51 13.83
CA GLY A 4 12.66 -58.12 14.23
C GLY A 4 13.64 -57.19 13.51
N ILE A 5 13.16 -56.02 13.07
CA ILE A 5 13.83 -54.99 12.25
C ILE A 5 13.62 -55.17 10.74
N SER A 6 12.42 -54.81 10.22
CA SER A 6 12.25 -54.45 8.79
C SER A 6 10.94 -53.68 8.49
N THR A 7 10.45 -52.84 9.42
CA THR A 7 9.19 -52.09 9.16
C THR A 7 9.26 -50.60 9.54
N LEU A 8 10.43 -50.08 9.92
CA LEU A 8 10.55 -48.67 10.37
C LEU A 8 11.25 -47.72 9.37
N VAL A 9 11.77 -48.22 8.23
CA VAL A 9 12.55 -47.39 7.29
C VAL A 9 11.73 -46.89 6.10
N LEU A 10 10.55 -47.48 5.82
CA LEU A 10 9.73 -47.09 4.67
C LEU A 10 8.80 -45.89 4.92
N LEU A 11 8.55 -45.52 6.19
CA LEU A 11 7.70 -44.38 6.53
C LEU A 11 8.45 -43.04 6.50
N SER A 12 9.78 -43.05 6.65
CA SER A 12 10.62 -41.84 6.60
C SER A 12 10.89 -41.34 5.17
N PHE A 13 10.64 -42.15 4.14
CA PHE A 13 10.86 -41.76 2.73
C PHE A 13 9.59 -41.26 2.02
N LEU A 14 8.41 -41.41 2.64
CA LEU A 14 7.13 -40.89 2.10
C LEU A 14 6.75 -39.50 2.64
N LEU A 15 7.42 -39.02 3.69
CA LEU A 15 7.24 -37.67 4.25
C LEU A 15 8.11 -36.59 3.55
N SER A 16 9.04 -36.98 2.66
CA SER A 16 9.87 -36.04 1.88
C SER A 16 9.27 -35.63 0.53
N LEU A 17 8.05 -36.07 0.22
CA LEU A 17 7.33 -35.77 -1.03
C LEU A 17 6.08 -34.91 -0.82
N VAL A 18 5.95 -34.25 0.33
CA VAL A 18 5.02 -33.12 0.41
C VAL A 18 5.70 -31.96 -0.32
N PRO A 19 5.19 -31.48 -1.47
CA PRO A 19 5.70 -30.25 -2.05
C PRO A 19 5.52 -29.18 -0.98
N LEU A 20 6.63 -28.72 -0.40
CA LEU A 20 6.61 -27.51 0.40
C LEU A 20 5.93 -26.46 -0.48
N PRO A 21 4.95 -25.69 0.03
CA PRO A 21 4.40 -24.57 -0.70
C PRO A 21 5.59 -23.67 -1.04
N VAL A 22 6.04 -23.77 -2.29
CA VAL A 22 7.03 -22.88 -2.86
C VAL A 22 6.32 -21.55 -2.81
N HIS A 23 6.59 -20.79 -1.75
CA HIS A 23 6.21 -19.40 -1.64
C HIS A 23 6.70 -18.80 -2.95
N ALA A 24 5.75 -18.41 -3.80
CA ALA A 24 6.08 -17.85 -5.09
C ALA A 24 6.95 -16.64 -4.77
N ALA A 25 8.26 -16.77 -4.99
CA ALA A 25 9.19 -15.68 -4.73
C ALA A 25 8.62 -14.48 -5.45
N GLU A 26 8.34 -13.41 -4.70
CA GLU A 26 7.68 -12.23 -5.22
C GLU A 26 8.47 -11.77 -6.43
N LYS A 27 7.84 -11.86 -7.60
CA LYS A 27 8.55 -11.74 -8.88
C LYS A 27 8.75 -10.26 -9.17
N GLU A 28 9.97 -9.89 -9.57
CA GLU A 28 10.24 -8.57 -10.12
C GLU A 28 9.21 -8.25 -11.23
N GLN A 29 8.63 -7.06 -11.14
CA GLN A 29 7.65 -6.56 -12.10
C GLN A 29 7.92 -5.10 -12.44
N LEU A 30 7.37 -4.66 -13.58
CA LEU A 30 7.34 -3.25 -13.95
C LEU A 30 6.34 -2.54 -13.02
N ILE A 31 6.80 -1.55 -12.27
CA ILE A 31 5.98 -0.83 -11.28
C ILE A 31 5.66 0.61 -11.69
N LYS A 32 6.49 1.22 -12.54
CA LYS A 32 6.25 2.55 -13.12
C LYS A 32 6.95 2.67 -14.46
N GLN A 33 6.34 3.44 -15.35
CA GLN A 33 6.95 3.91 -16.58
C GLN A 33 6.75 5.43 -16.63
N GLU A 34 7.76 6.20 -17.02
CA GLU A 34 7.61 7.65 -17.17
C GLU A 34 8.42 8.20 -18.34
N VAL A 35 7.91 9.28 -18.94
CA VAL A 35 8.63 10.04 -19.97
C VAL A 35 9.58 11.01 -19.28
N ILE A 36 10.88 10.76 -19.44
CA ILE A 36 11.93 11.63 -18.95
C ILE A 36 12.43 12.56 -20.06
N LEU A 37 12.92 13.73 -19.65
CA LEU A 37 13.46 14.73 -20.55
C LEU A 37 14.82 15.21 -20.01
N ALA A 38 15.85 15.06 -20.83
CA ALA A 38 17.13 15.73 -20.64
C ALA A 38 17.36 16.72 -21.78
N TYR A 39 18.28 17.65 -21.58
CA TYR A 39 18.72 18.58 -22.62
C TYR A 39 20.20 18.90 -22.46
N PHE A 40 20.82 19.38 -23.53
CA PHE A 40 22.17 19.92 -23.51
C PHE A 40 22.19 21.24 -24.24
N ASP A 41 22.71 22.26 -23.58
CA ASP A 41 22.82 23.61 -24.11
C ASP A 41 24.29 23.88 -24.45
N ILE A 42 24.51 24.66 -25.50
CA ILE A 42 25.81 25.31 -25.74
C ILE A 42 25.61 26.79 -25.95
N TRP A 43 26.63 27.56 -25.57
CA TRP A 43 26.63 29.01 -25.69
C TRP A 43 27.90 29.50 -26.37
N SER A 44 27.76 30.52 -27.20
CA SER A 44 28.91 31.18 -27.84
C SER A 44 28.81 32.70 -27.75
N GLN A 45 29.94 33.32 -27.39
CA GLN A 45 30.20 34.75 -27.48
C GLN A 45 30.72 35.05 -28.89
N ASP A 46 30.00 35.90 -29.63
CA ASP A 46 30.29 36.35 -31.00
C ASP A 46 30.37 35.22 -32.05
N GLY A 47 29.91 34.01 -31.72
CA GLY A 47 30.08 32.82 -32.57
C GLY A 47 31.51 32.28 -32.64
N ILE A 48 32.45 32.85 -31.87
CA ILE A 48 33.88 32.50 -31.93
C ILE A 48 34.31 31.76 -30.66
N LYS A 49 33.94 32.29 -29.50
CA LYS A 49 34.31 31.72 -28.20
C LYS A 49 33.15 30.93 -27.66
N TRP A 50 33.37 29.66 -27.35
CA TRP A 50 32.36 28.78 -26.78
C TRP A 50 32.54 28.68 -25.27
N ASP A 51 31.43 28.56 -24.54
CA ASP A 51 31.42 28.34 -23.10
C ASP A 51 31.55 26.85 -22.78
N ASP A 52 32.09 26.55 -21.59
CA ASP A 52 32.15 25.22 -21.01
C ASP A 52 30.92 25.03 -20.10
N THR A 53 29.82 24.59 -20.71
CA THR A 53 28.49 24.52 -20.12
C THR A 53 28.37 23.37 -19.12
N ASN A 54 29.08 22.27 -19.34
CA ASN A 54 29.14 21.15 -18.40
C ASN A 54 30.31 21.25 -17.40
N ASN A 55 31.15 22.29 -17.51
CA ASN A 55 32.28 22.59 -16.64
C ASN A 55 33.32 21.45 -16.60
N ASP A 56 33.56 20.79 -17.74
CA ASP A 56 34.51 19.68 -17.90
C ASP A 56 35.96 20.14 -18.20
N GLY A 57 36.17 21.46 -18.27
CA GLY A 57 37.43 22.12 -18.58
C GLY A 57 37.62 22.39 -20.06
N LYS A 58 36.66 22.06 -20.94
CA LYS A 58 36.73 22.28 -22.39
C LYS A 58 35.48 23.00 -22.90
N PRO A 59 35.64 24.06 -23.71
CA PRO A 59 34.52 24.69 -24.39
C PRO A 59 33.65 23.69 -25.18
N ASP A 60 32.33 23.80 -25.06
CA ASP A 60 31.36 22.99 -25.79
C ASP A 60 31.02 23.61 -27.15
N LYS A 61 31.23 22.88 -28.24
CA LYS A 61 30.94 23.39 -29.59
C LYS A 61 30.20 22.37 -30.47
N PRO A 62 29.57 22.82 -31.57
CA PRO A 62 28.96 21.94 -32.56
C PRO A 62 29.93 20.85 -33.03
N GLY A 63 29.44 19.62 -33.18
CA GLY A 63 30.25 18.45 -33.56
C GLY A 63 30.89 17.70 -32.37
N ASP A 64 30.90 18.27 -31.16
CA ASP A 64 31.50 17.59 -30.01
C ASP A 64 30.69 16.35 -29.59
N ARG A 65 31.42 15.33 -29.11
CA ARG A 65 30.83 14.18 -28.44
C ARG A 65 30.69 14.48 -26.95
N LYS A 66 29.51 14.24 -26.39
CA LYS A 66 29.18 14.50 -24.99
C LYS A 66 28.71 13.25 -24.28
N THR A 67 28.85 13.25 -22.97
CA THR A 67 28.29 12.23 -22.09
C THR A 67 27.85 12.89 -20.79
N GLU A 68 26.54 12.89 -20.55
CA GLU A 68 25.93 13.61 -19.44
C GLU A 68 25.06 12.68 -18.62
N THR A 69 25.07 12.85 -17.30
CA THR A 69 24.29 12.02 -16.38
C THR A 69 23.34 12.88 -15.57
N PHE A 70 22.05 12.54 -15.59
CA PHE A 70 21.02 13.25 -14.86
C PHE A 70 20.33 12.33 -13.85
N PRO A 71 20.03 12.83 -12.64
CA PRO A 71 19.30 12.07 -11.64
C PRO A 71 17.79 12.09 -11.92
N TYR A 72 17.13 10.98 -11.63
CA TYR A 72 15.67 10.84 -11.63
C TYR A 72 15.23 10.19 -10.33
N PHE A 73 14.05 10.58 -9.85
CA PHE A 73 13.54 10.14 -8.56
C PHE A 73 12.21 9.42 -8.73
N PHE A 74 12.12 8.24 -8.14
CA PHE A 74 10.89 7.49 -8.02
C PHE A 74 9.94 8.18 -7.02
N PRO A 75 8.62 8.16 -7.23
CA PRO A 75 7.67 8.80 -6.33
C PRO A 75 7.72 8.19 -4.92
N GLU A 76 7.72 9.03 -3.90
CA GLU A 76 7.84 8.61 -2.50
C GLU A 76 6.68 7.70 -2.08
N GLU A 77 5.48 7.96 -2.58
CA GLU A 77 4.27 7.19 -2.28
C GLU A 77 4.34 5.75 -2.79
N LEU A 78 5.15 5.51 -3.83
CA LEU A 78 5.40 4.18 -4.37
C LEU A 78 6.62 3.51 -3.73
N LEU A 79 7.57 4.28 -3.18
CA LEU A 79 8.70 3.72 -2.45
C LEU A 79 8.27 2.99 -1.17
N SER A 80 7.18 3.39 -0.52
CA SER A 80 6.63 2.67 0.64
C SER A 80 6.05 1.30 0.26
N GLN A 81 5.60 1.15 -0.99
CA GLN A 81 4.93 -0.06 -1.49
C GLN A 81 5.85 -1.04 -2.20
N TYR A 82 7.01 -0.60 -2.70
CA TYR A 82 7.90 -1.42 -3.53
C TYR A 82 9.35 -1.30 -3.10
N THR A 83 10.09 -2.40 -3.23
CA THR A 83 11.55 -2.42 -3.22
C THR A 83 12.04 -2.34 -4.65
N LEU A 84 12.73 -1.25 -5.01
CA LEU A 84 13.29 -1.07 -6.34
C LEU A 84 14.42 -2.07 -6.58
N THR A 85 14.37 -2.76 -7.72
CA THR A 85 15.37 -3.77 -8.07
C THR A 85 16.15 -3.39 -9.32
N ARG A 86 15.53 -2.66 -10.25
CA ARG A 86 16.14 -2.33 -11.54
C ARG A 86 15.48 -1.11 -12.18
N VAL A 87 16.25 -0.41 -13.02
CA VAL A 87 15.72 0.59 -13.95
C VAL A 87 16.25 0.32 -15.35
N GLU A 88 15.44 0.61 -16.34
CA GLU A 88 15.82 0.53 -17.74
C GLU A 88 15.38 1.78 -18.47
N VAL A 89 16.10 2.13 -19.53
CA VAL A 89 15.66 3.15 -20.46
C VAL A 89 15.37 2.48 -21.79
N ILE A 90 14.20 2.74 -22.36
CA ILE A 90 13.91 2.31 -23.72
C ILE A 90 14.78 3.15 -24.64
N GLU A 91 15.53 2.49 -25.54
CA GLU A 91 16.53 3.12 -26.40
C GLU A 91 16.03 4.43 -27.04
N PRO A 92 16.91 5.44 -27.17
CA PRO A 92 16.51 6.85 -27.15
C PRO A 92 16.00 7.32 -28.53
N PRO A 93 15.68 8.63 -28.72
CA PRO A 93 14.55 9.12 -29.49
C PRO A 93 14.44 8.68 -30.96
N PRO A 94 13.23 8.77 -31.54
CA PRO A 94 12.05 9.42 -30.95
C PRO A 94 11.27 8.52 -29.99
N VAL A 95 10.83 9.09 -28.86
CA VAL A 95 9.79 8.46 -28.03
C VAL A 95 8.53 8.38 -28.88
N THR A 96 7.94 7.20 -29.03
CA THR A 96 6.73 7.01 -29.85
C THR A 96 5.47 7.45 -29.11
N ARG A 97 4.38 7.71 -29.85
CA ARG A 97 3.08 8.04 -29.27
C ARG A 97 2.59 6.94 -28.33
N GLU A 98 2.75 5.68 -28.73
CA GLU A 98 2.38 4.52 -27.92
C GLU A 98 3.12 4.51 -26.57
N TRP A 99 4.44 4.72 -26.60
CA TRP A 99 5.23 4.75 -25.37
C TRP A 99 4.90 5.96 -24.49
N TYR A 100 4.60 7.10 -25.09
CA TYR A 100 4.16 8.31 -24.41
C TYR A 100 2.81 8.09 -23.70
N GLU A 101 1.81 7.59 -24.42
CA GLU A 101 0.48 7.30 -23.87
C GLU A 101 0.54 6.21 -22.79
N LYS A 102 1.32 5.15 -23.01
CA LYS A 102 1.52 4.06 -22.03
C LYS A 102 2.20 4.54 -20.74
N ALA A 103 3.04 5.58 -20.82
CA ALA A 103 3.64 6.22 -19.66
C ALA A 103 2.69 7.17 -18.90
N GLY A 104 1.47 7.38 -19.40
CA GLY A 104 0.56 8.41 -18.89
C GLY A 104 0.96 9.83 -19.29
N GLY A 105 1.77 9.96 -20.36
CA GLY A 105 2.31 11.22 -20.85
C GLY A 105 3.43 11.80 -19.98
N ARG A 106 3.63 13.11 -20.10
CA ARG A 106 4.60 13.88 -19.30
C ARG A 106 3.85 14.79 -18.32
N PRO A 107 4.04 14.64 -17.00
CA PRO A 107 3.32 15.42 -15.98
C PRO A 107 3.88 16.83 -15.76
N TYR A 108 4.74 17.31 -16.67
CA TYR A 108 5.33 18.63 -16.66
C TYR A 108 5.23 19.27 -18.04
N LEU A 109 5.08 20.59 -18.07
CA LEU A 109 5.19 21.43 -19.26
C LEU A 109 6.66 21.73 -19.60
N LEU A 110 6.93 22.30 -20.78
CA LEU A 110 8.29 22.58 -21.25
C LEU A 110 9.05 23.59 -20.37
N ASN A 111 8.32 24.44 -19.64
CA ASN A 111 8.86 25.39 -18.66
C ASN A 111 9.15 24.76 -17.28
N GLY A 112 8.88 23.46 -17.09
CA GLY A 112 9.08 22.73 -15.84
C GLY A 112 7.92 22.82 -14.84
N GLU A 113 6.88 23.60 -15.13
CA GLU A 113 5.68 23.64 -14.29
C GLU A 113 4.89 22.32 -14.39
N LYS A 114 4.20 21.95 -13.31
CA LYS A 114 3.33 20.78 -13.30
C LYS A 114 2.17 20.99 -14.27
N GLY A 115 1.96 20.04 -15.16
CA GLY A 115 0.91 20.09 -16.17
C GLY A 115 1.10 19.02 -17.23
N GLU A 116 0.01 18.61 -17.87
CA GLU A 116 0.06 17.62 -18.94
C GLU A 116 0.53 18.29 -20.23
N LEU A 117 1.65 17.83 -20.80
CA LEU A 117 2.14 18.31 -22.09
C LEU A 117 1.45 17.54 -23.22
N PRO A 118 0.68 18.15 -24.13
CA PRO A 118 0.05 17.40 -25.21
C PRO A 118 1.07 16.65 -26.08
N TRP A 119 0.69 15.49 -26.63
CA TRP A 119 1.57 14.69 -27.48
C TRP A 119 2.14 15.47 -28.66
N ASP A 120 1.33 16.30 -29.34
CA ASP A 120 1.78 17.06 -30.50
C ASP A 120 2.86 18.09 -30.12
N ASP A 121 2.71 18.74 -28.97
CA ASP A 121 3.71 19.66 -28.42
C ASP A 121 4.97 18.92 -27.99
N PHE A 122 4.83 17.78 -27.31
CA PHE A 122 5.97 16.94 -26.94
C PHE A 122 6.72 16.45 -28.18
N ASN A 123 6.01 16.00 -29.21
CA ASN A 123 6.61 15.50 -30.44
C ASN A 123 7.35 16.62 -31.20
N TYR A 124 6.76 17.81 -31.28
CA TYR A 124 7.40 18.96 -31.93
C TYR A 124 8.62 19.47 -31.15
N TRP A 125 8.47 19.71 -29.84
CA TRP A 125 9.50 20.38 -29.03
C TRP A 125 10.55 19.44 -28.44
N CYS A 126 10.21 18.18 -28.18
CA CYS A 126 11.13 17.22 -27.54
C CYS A 126 11.70 16.22 -28.53
N ASN A 127 10.87 15.61 -29.39
CA ASN A 127 11.37 14.66 -30.40
C ASN A 127 11.96 15.35 -31.64
N GLY A 128 11.60 16.60 -31.92
CA GLY A 128 11.99 17.31 -33.14
C GLY A 128 13.45 17.77 -33.19
N TRP A 129 14.14 17.82 -32.04
CA TRP A 129 15.47 18.43 -31.91
C TRP A 129 16.50 17.53 -31.22
N PRO A 130 16.65 16.24 -31.65
CA PRO A 130 17.59 15.32 -31.02
C PRO A 130 19.04 15.62 -31.46
N PRO A 131 20.04 15.25 -30.65
CA PRO A 131 21.42 15.24 -31.09
C PRO A 131 21.69 14.07 -32.05
N GLN A 132 22.90 13.97 -32.59
CA GLN A 132 23.32 12.84 -33.41
C GLN A 132 23.62 11.60 -32.55
N ASN A 133 23.15 10.45 -33.03
CA ASN A 133 23.41 9.13 -32.44
C ASN A 133 23.18 9.07 -30.91
N PRO A 134 22.04 9.57 -30.40
CA PRO A 134 21.78 9.53 -28.97
C PRO A 134 21.77 8.08 -28.49
N ARG A 135 22.40 7.83 -27.34
CA ARG A 135 22.34 6.58 -26.59
C ARG A 135 22.04 6.93 -25.14
N ALA A 136 21.19 6.15 -24.50
CA ALA A 136 20.89 6.31 -23.08
C ALA A 136 21.08 4.97 -22.37
N SER A 137 21.55 5.03 -21.13
CA SER A 137 21.58 3.89 -20.21
C SER A 137 21.15 4.36 -18.83
N ALA A 138 20.38 3.54 -18.12
CA ALA A 138 19.94 3.83 -16.76
C ALA A 138 20.59 2.88 -15.75
N ARG A 139 20.81 3.37 -14.53
CA ARG A 139 21.20 2.54 -13.38
C ARG A 139 20.52 3.04 -12.10
N LEU A 140 20.23 2.14 -11.18
CA LEU A 140 19.84 2.52 -9.82
C LEU A 140 21.08 3.03 -9.08
N ALA A 141 21.04 4.28 -8.62
CA ALA A 141 22.13 4.92 -7.92
C ALA A 141 21.95 4.85 -6.39
N ASP A 142 20.71 4.98 -5.92
CA ASP A 142 20.31 4.85 -4.51
C ASP A 142 18.86 4.30 -4.47
N PRO A 143 18.67 2.96 -4.46
CA PRO A 143 17.36 2.34 -4.51
C PRO A 143 16.45 2.72 -3.32
N GLU A 144 17.02 2.91 -2.13
CA GLU A 144 16.27 3.24 -0.92
C GLU A 144 15.62 4.63 -1.00
N ARG A 145 16.32 5.58 -1.65
CA ARG A 145 15.80 6.94 -1.92
C ARG A 145 15.13 7.08 -3.27
N GLY A 146 14.90 5.97 -3.99
CA GLY A 146 14.30 6.01 -5.31
C GLY A 146 15.13 6.71 -6.38
N LYS A 147 16.46 6.84 -6.21
CA LYS A 147 17.31 7.59 -7.14
C LYS A 147 17.83 6.66 -8.24
N ALA A 148 17.50 7.02 -9.48
CA ALA A 148 18.15 6.50 -10.68
C ALA A 148 19.08 7.56 -11.28
N GLU A 149 20.08 7.11 -12.01
CA GLU A 149 20.90 7.96 -12.88
C GLU A 149 20.77 7.46 -14.31
N VAL A 150 20.46 8.38 -15.20
CA VAL A 150 20.41 8.10 -16.64
C VAL A 150 21.56 8.84 -17.29
N THR A 151 22.37 8.11 -18.04
CA THR A 151 23.53 8.64 -18.76
C THR A 151 23.22 8.66 -20.25
N TRP A 152 23.32 9.85 -20.86
CA TRP A 152 23.21 10.03 -22.30
C TRP A 152 24.59 10.16 -22.92
N SER A 153 24.84 9.47 -24.03
CA SER A 153 25.99 9.68 -24.89
C SER A 153 25.51 10.10 -26.28
N PHE A 154 26.04 11.19 -26.81
CA PHE A 154 25.55 11.80 -28.04
C PHE A 154 26.62 12.65 -28.71
N THR A 155 26.36 13.05 -29.95
CA THR A 155 27.18 14.01 -30.70
C THR A 155 26.35 15.22 -31.09
N LEU A 156 26.86 16.43 -30.83
CA LEU A 156 26.19 17.66 -31.23
C LEU A 156 26.22 17.82 -32.75
N HIS A 157 25.11 18.24 -33.35
CA HIS A 157 25.09 18.51 -34.79
C HIS A 157 26.03 19.68 -35.14
N GLU A 158 26.81 19.55 -36.22
CA GLU A 158 27.70 20.62 -36.71
C GLU A 158 26.95 21.90 -37.10
N ASN A 159 25.70 21.77 -37.56
CA ASN A 159 24.84 22.90 -37.91
C ASN A 159 23.67 23.01 -36.92
N PRO A 160 23.87 23.67 -35.76
CA PRO A 160 22.86 23.73 -34.72
C PRO A 160 21.59 24.48 -35.17
N ARG A 161 21.69 25.47 -36.07
CA ARG A 161 20.55 26.22 -36.62
C ARG A 161 19.46 25.35 -37.25
N LYS A 162 19.83 24.15 -37.72
CA LYS A 162 18.91 23.20 -38.36
C LYS A 162 18.41 22.10 -37.41
N TRP A 163 19.17 21.80 -36.36
CA TRP A 163 19.02 20.57 -35.58
C TRP A 163 18.94 20.80 -34.07
N ALA A 164 18.90 22.05 -33.65
CA ALA A 164 18.78 22.46 -32.25
C ALA A 164 17.77 23.61 -32.16
N LEU A 165 17.20 23.77 -30.97
CA LEU A 165 16.37 24.91 -30.63
C LEU A 165 17.23 26.15 -30.48
N ASP A 166 16.81 27.24 -31.13
CA ASP A 166 17.47 28.54 -31.01
C ASP A 166 17.10 29.20 -29.68
N LEU A 167 18.05 29.29 -28.74
CA LEU A 167 17.82 29.93 -27.44
C LEU A 167 17.92 31.46 -27.52
N THR A 168 18.22 32.02 -28.69
CA THR A 168 18.12 33.46 -28.97
C THR A 168 16.70 33.86 -29.38
N ASP A 169 15.86 32.91 -29.81
CA ASP A 169 14.44 33.14 -30.10
C ASP A 169 13.63 33.29 -28.81
N GLY A 170 13.08 34.49 -28.59
CA GLY A 170 12.24 34.80 -27.41
C GLY A 170 11.01 33.91 -27.27
N THR A 171 10.49 33.35 -28.36
CA THR A 171 9.37 32.39 -28.34
C THR A 171 9.82 31.06 -27.72
N VAL A 172 10.94 30.52 -28.21
CA VAL A 172 11.53 29.28 -27.67
C VAL A 172 11.82 29.46 -26.18
N ARG A 173 12.45 30.58 -25.80
CA ARG A 173 12.76 30.89 -24.40
C ARG A 173 11.52 30.88 -23.50
N ARG A 174 10.45 31.55 -23.93
CA ARG A 174 9.19 31.62 -23.19
C ARG A 174 8.57 30.23 -23.01
N VAL A 175 8.56 29.42 -24.06
CA VAL A 175 8.05 28.04 -24.03
C VAL A 175 8.81 27.19 -23.01
N PHE A 176 10.14 27.33 -22.96
CA PHE A 176 11.00 26.58 -22.03
C PHE A 176 11.15 27.25 -20.65
N GLY A 177 10.35 28.28 -20.34
CA GLY A 177 10.41 28.96 -19.03
C GLY A 177 11.73 29.67 -18.76
N LEU A 178 12.56 29.88 -19.78
CA LEU A 178 13.78 30.66 -19.68
C LEU A 178 13.35 32.12 -19.55
N LYS A 179 13.26 32.60 -18.30
CA LYS A 179 12.87 33.99 -18.01
C LYS A 179 13.73 34.93 -18.84
N ASP A 180 13.09 35.87 -19.52
CA ASP A 180 13.79 37.02 -20.09
C ASP A 180 14.59 37.66 -18.95
N PRO A 181 15.92 37.79 -19.09
CA PRO A 181 16.75 38.09 -17.94
C PRO A 181 16.48 39.52 -17.44
N PRO A 182 16.52 39.75 -16.12
CA PRO A 182 16.86 41.06 -15.58
C PRO A 182 18.38 41.36 -15.62
N TYR A 183 19.19 40.55 -16.33
CA TYR A 183 20.67 40.62 -16.33
C TYR A 183 21.27 41.11 -17.66
N PRO A 184 22.31 41.98 -17.63
CA PRO A 184 22.94 42.62 -18.80
C PRO A 184 23.99 41.76 -19.53
N VAL A 185 23.99 40.44 -19.38
CA VAL A 185 25.01 39.54 -19.96
C VAL A 185 24.65 39.11 -21.39
N TRP A 186 23.50 39.52 -21.91
CA TRP A 186 22.97 39.04 -23.20
C TRP A 186 22.93 40.19 -24.20
N THR A 187 24.07 40.50 -24.78
CA THR A 187 24.13 41.31 -26.00
C THR A 187 23.59 40.46 -27.17
N GLU A 188 23.17 41.11 -28.26
CA GLU A 188 22.80 40.42 -29.53
C GLU A 188 23.91 39.51 -30.09
N GLU A 189 25.09 39.53 -29.46
CA GLU A 189 26.29 38.79 -29.81
C GLU A 189 26.34 37.37 -29.22
N ASN A 190 25.50 37.03 -28.24
CA ASN A 190 25.48 35.71 -27.64
C ASN A 190 24.53 34.76 -28.37
N GLN A 191 25.07 33.66 -28.89
CA GLN A 191 24.31 32.58 -29.52
C GLN A 191 24.11 31.42 -28.55
N GLY A 192 22.94 30.78 -28.57
CA GLY A 192 22.63 29.64 -27.71
C GLY A 192 21.81 28.58 -28.44
N TRP A 193 22.13 27.32 -28.22
CA TRP A 193 21.48 26.19 -28.89
C TRP A 193 21.16 25.08 -27.90
N ARG A 194 19.96 24.50 -28.00
CA ARG A 194 19.53 23.37 -27.15
C ARG A 194 19.18 22.14 -27.97
N TRP A 195 19.76 21.00 -27.59
CA TRP A 195 19.30 19.68 -28.01
C TRP A 195 18.47 19.05 -26.92
N VAL A 196 17.42 18.34 -27.33
CA VAL A 196 16.48 17.70 -26.42
C VAL A 196 16.57 16.19 -26.56
N MET A 197 16.62 15.50 -25.42
CA MET A 197 16.86 14.07 -25.34
C MET A 197 15.74 13.40 -24.53
N PRO A 198 14.55 13.20 -25.12
CA PRO A 198 13.49 12.47 -24.45
C PRO A 198 13.79 10.98 -24.42
N ALA A 199 13.36 10.31 -23.36
CA ALA A 199 13.39 8.86 -23.26
C ALA A 199 12.26 8.36 -22.36
N VAL A 200 12.10 7.04 -22.28
CA VAL A 200 11.15 6.41 -21.36
C VAL A 200 11.92 5.61 -20.32
N LEU A 201 11.75 5.98 -19.06
CA LEU A 201 12.36 5.31 -17.92
C LEU A 201 11.37 4.29 -17.35
N LEU A 202 11.81 3.04 -17.28
CA LEU A 202 11.10 1.92 -16.70
C LEU A 202 11.67 1.63 -15.33
N TRP A 203 10.79 1.53 -14.34
CA TRP A 203 11.13 1.17 -12.96
C TRP A 203 10.59 -0.21 -12.66
N TYR A 204 11.46 -1.07 -12.16
CA TYR A 204 11.13 -2.42 -11.75
C TYR A 204 11.34 -2.57 -10.25
N GLY A 205 10.47 -3.36 -9.64
CA GLY A 205 10.57 -3.67 -8.23
C GLY A 205 9.75 -4.88 -7.84
N ILE A 206 9.85 -5.19 -6.56
CA ILE A 206 9.13 -6.26 -5.88
C ILE A 206 8.21 -5.57 -4.86
N PRO A 207 6.92 -5.92 -4.77
CA PRO A 207 6.04 -5.41 -3.71
C PRO A 207 6.71 -5.58 -2.35
N LYS A 208 6.63 -4.59 -1.49
CA LYS A 208 7.02 -4.77 -0.10
C LYS A 208 5.94 -5.59 0.56
N LYS A 209 6.34 -6.70 1.16
CA LYS A 209 5.50 -7.40 2.13
C LYS A 209 5.22 -6.43 3.27
N LEU A 210 3.94 -6.24 3.60
CA LEU A 210 3.52 -5.49 4.78
C LEU A 210 3.32 -6.46 5.94
N PRO A 211 3.56 -6.01 7.19
CA PRO A 211 3.18 -6.79 8.36
C PRO A 211 1.67 -6.90 8.45
N ASP A 212 1.19 -7.92 9.15
CA ASP A 212 -0.24 -8.20 9.32
C ASP A 212 -0.50 -8.38 10.83
N LEU A 213 -0.68 -7.25 11.53
CA LEU A 213 -0.85 -7.20 12.98
C LEU A 213 -2.33 -7.22 13.33
N TYR A 214 -2.71 -8.02 14.31
CA TYR A 214 -4.12 -8.21 14.63
C TYR A 214 -4.39 -8.25 16.14
N VAL A 215 -5.63 -7.98 16.52
CA VAL A 215 -6.17 -8.28 17.85
C VAL A 215 -6.80 -9.66 17.79
N ALA A 216 -6.16 -10.64 18.45
CA ALA A 216 -6.60 -12.03 18.41
C ALA A 216 -7.83 -12.27 19.30
N ASP A 217 -7.83 -11.67 20.50
CA ASP A 217 -8.87 -11.83 21.50
C ASP A 217 -8.94 -10.63 22.46
N LEU A 218 -10.13 -10.38 23.00
CA LEU A 218 -10.40 -9.36 24.01
C LEU A 218 -11.42 -9.89 25.01
N ASP A 219 -10.94 -10.47 26.11
CA ASP A 219 -11.75 -11.03 27.18
C ASP A 219 -11.84 -10.04 28.36
N PRO A 220 -13.02 -9.49 28.66
CA PRO A 220 -13.20 -8.59 29.80
C PRO A 220 -13.13 -9.29 31.17
N GLY A 221 -13.12 -10.63 31.21
CA GLY A 221 -13.16 -11.41 32.45
C GLY A 221 -14.51 -11.35 33.19
N THR A 222 -15.54 -10.75 32.58
CA THR A 222 -16.90 -10.66 33.13
C THR A 222 -17.95 -10.52 32.03
N GLU A 223 -19.17 -11.00 32.28
CA GLU A 223 -20.32 -10.83 31.38
C GLU A 223 -21.13 -9.55 31.69
N GLU A 224 -21.04 -9.02 32.91
CA GLU A 224 -21.75 -7.83 33.38
C GLU A 224 -20.84 -6.99 34.30
N THR A 225 -21.12 -5.69 34.42
CA THR A 225 -20.37 -4.78 35.31
C THR A 225 -21.23 -4.12 36.36
N GLN A 226 -20.86 -4.21 37.64
CA GLN A 226 -21.41 -3.41 38.72
C GLN A 226 -20.64 -2.09 38.84
N GLY A 227 -21.33 -1.01 39.19
CA GLY A 227 -20.69 0.29 39.38
C GLY A 227 -19.68 0.25 40.53
N GLY A 228 -18.45 0.70 40.25
CA GLY A 228 -17.36 0.77 41.23
C GLY A 228 -16.65 -0.55 41.51
N GLU A 229 -17.09 -1.68 40.95
CA GLU A 229 -16.32 -2.93 40.99
C GLU A 229 -15.22 -2.93 39.92
N THR A 230 -14.04 -3.44 40.31
CA THR A 230 -12.90 -3.61 39.40
C THR A 230 -12.86 -5.04 38.87
N TYR A 231 -12.65 -5.17 37.56
CA TYR A 231 -12.55 -6.43 36.84
C TYR A 231 -11.16 -6.57 36.23
N THR A 232 -10.69 -7.81 36.10
CA THR A 232 -9.44 -8.15 35.44
C THR A 232 -9.77 -8.85 34.13
N GLY A 233 -9.31 -8.29 33.01
CA GLY A 233 -9.46 -8.84 31.67
C GLY A 233 -8.12 -9.13 31.02
N THR A 234 -8.16 -9.78 29.86
CA THR A 234 -7.00 -10.07 29.02
C THR A 234 -7.23 -9.61 27.59
N VAL A 235 -6.17 -9.17 26.94
CA VAL A 235 -6.17 -8.84 25.50
C VAL A 235 -4.98 -9.54 24.86
N VAL A 236 -5.21 -10.15 23.70
CA VAL A 236 -4.18 -10.85 22.94
C VAL A 236 -3.96 -10.10 21.63
N PHE A 237 -2.72 -9.67 21.41
CA PHE A 237 -2.28 -9.08 20.15
C PHE A 237 -1.34 -10.05 19.44
N GLY A 238 -1.27 -10.01 18.10
CA GLY A 238 -0.38 -10.88 17.35
C GLY A 238 0.13 -10.28 16.04
N LEU A 239 1.10 -10.99 15.44
CA LEU A 239 1.59 -10.78 14.09
C LEU A 239 1.40 -12.08 13.30
N LYS A 240 0.70 -12.06 12.16
CA LYS A 240 0.51 -13.28 11.38
C LYS A 240 1.86 -13.83 10.87
N ASP A 241 1.94 -15.14 10.72
CA ASP A 241 3.13 -15.85 10.19
C ASP A 241 3.40 -15.56 8.70
N THR A 242 2.50 -14.81 8.06
CA THR A 242 2.66 -14.32 6.70
C THR A 242 3.77 -13.29 6.61
N TYR A 243 4.20 -12.60 7.66
CA TYR A 243 5.33 -11.68 7.61
C TYR A 243 6.64 -12.36 8.05
N ASP A 244 7.78 -12.02 7.45
CA ASP A 244 9.03 -12.78 7.63
C ASP A 244 10.03 -12.16 8.62
N LYS A 245 9.67 -11.04 9.24
CA LYS A 245 10.54 -10.27 10.14
C LYS A 245 9.80 -9.87 11.41
N PRO A 246 10.52 -9.63 12.52
CA PRO A 246 9.92 -9.05 13.71
C PRO A 246 9.38 -7.65 13.43
N VAL A 247 8.27 -7.29 14.06
CA VAL A 247 7.61 -5.98 13.90
C VAL A 247 7.44 -5.32 15.25
N LYS A 248 7.84 -4.05 15.38
CA LYS A 248 7.44 -3.24 16.52
C LYS A 248 6.04 -2.69 16.29
N ALA A 249 5.17 -2.86 17.26
CA ALA A 249 3.82 -2.38 17.23
C ALA A 249 3.50 -1.54 18.47
N ARG A 250 2.69 -0.50 18.29
CA ARG A 250 2.10 0.28 19.37
C ARG A 250 0.74 -0.31 19.71
N LEU A 251 0.52 -0.55 21.00
CA LEU A 251 -0.72 -1.10 21.54
C LEU A 251 -1.59 0.03 22.10
N SER A 252 -2.90 -0.06 21.89
CA SER A 252 -3.90 0.86 22.42
C SER A 252 -5.02 0.06 23.05
N LEU A 253 -5.45 0.44 24.25
CA LEU A 253 -6.57 -0.18 24.94
C LEU A 253 -7.30 0.90 25.75
N THR A 254 -8.60 1.02 25.54
CA THR A 254 -9.43 2.02 26.23
C THR A 254 -10.68 1.40 26.84
N HIS A 255 -11.15 1.99 27.94
CA HIS A 255 -12.44 1.72 28.56
C HIS A 255 -13.28 3.00 28.51
N ASN A 256 -14.40 2.97 27.78
CA ASN A 256 -15.27 4.12 27.53
C ASN A 256 -14.49 5.36 27.03
N GLY A 257 -13.49 5.12 26.16
CA GLY A 257 -12.61 6.14 25.59
C GLY A 257 -11.46 6.60 26.50
N TYR A 258 -11.37 6.12 27.75
CA TYR A 258 -10.27 6.41 28.66
C TYR A 258 -9.17 5.34 28.55
N PRO A 259 -7.88 5.73 28.44
CA PRO A 259 -6.79 4.77 28.22
C PRO A 259 -6.53 3.89 29.46
N ILE A 260 -6.41 2.58 29.24
CA ILE A 260 -5.99 1.63 30.27
C ILE A 260 -4.47 1.55 30.27
N THR A 261 -3.83 2.18 31.25
CA THR A 261 -2.38 2.46 31.27
C THR A 261 -1.49 1.22 31.32
N SER A 262 -2.00 0.06 31.74
CA SER A 262 -1.25 -1.20 31.71
C SER A 262 -0.96 -1.69 30.29
N VAL A 263 -1.69 -1.22 29.27
CA VAL A 263 -1.53 -1.62 27.86
C VAL A 263 -1.36 -0.42 26.95
N ASN A 264 -2.15 0.63 27.14
CA ASN A 264 -2.22 1.76 26.22
C ASN A 264 -0.89 2.51 26.08
N GLY A 265 -0.41 2.63 24.84
CA GLY A 265 0.84 3.30 24.49
C GLY A 265 2.09 2.42 24.60
N LYS A 266 1.97 1.15 25.02
CA LYS A 266 3.10 0.22 25.00
C LYS A 266 3.60 0.00 23.58
N ILE A 267 4.91 -0.16 23.43
CA ILE A 267 5.55 -0.54 22.18
C ILE A 267 6.20 -1.90 22.41
N GLU A 268 5.76 -2.91 21.66
CA GLU A 268 6.19 -4.29 21.79
C GLU A 268 6.70 -4.81 20.45
N THR A 269 7.67 -5.73 20.47
CA THR A 269 8.12 -6.42 19.26
C THR A 269 7.43 -7.77 19.16
N PHE A 270 6.85 -8.09 18.00
CA PHE A 270 6.21 -9.37 17.70
C PHE A 270 7.05 -10.13 16.68
N GLU A 271 7.41 -11.37 16.98
CA GLU A 271 7.98 -12.32 16.01
C GLU A 271 6.89 -12.83 15.05
N PRO A 272 7.23 -13.29 13.84
CA PRO A 272 6.26 -13.91 12.93
C PRO A 272 5.46 -15.06 13.57
N GLY A 273 4.14 -14.93 13.60
CA GLY A 273 3.23 -15.89 14.22
C GLY A 273 3.18 -15.84 15.75
N GLU A 274 3.81 -14.85 16.39
CA GLU A 274 3.75 -14.64 17.83
C GLU A 274 2.46 -13.93 18.23
N GLU A 275 1.87 -14.42 19.33
CA GLU A 275 0.81 -13.75 20.07
C GLU A 275 1.32 -13.40 21.47
N LYS A 276 0.95 -12.20 21.96
CA LYS A 276 1.25 -11.73 23.31
C LYS A 276 -0.02 -11.36 24.04
N GLU A 277 -0.19 -11.95 25.21
CA GLU A 277 -1.30 -11.69 26.12
C GLU A 277 -0.92 -10.61 27.14
N PHE A 278 -1.83 -9.67 27.37
CA PHE A 278 -1.69 -8.62 28.38
C PHE A 278 -2.89 -8.62 29.31
N GLU A 279 -2.61 -8.66 30.60
CA GLU A 279 -3.63 -8.46 31.64
C GLU A 279 -3.89 -6.96 31.85
N PHE A 280 -5.15 -6.62 32.08
CA PHE A 280 -5.57 -5.26 32.38
C PHE A 280 -6.70 -5.22 33.41
N GLU A 281 -6.87 -4.06 34.05
CA GLU A 281 -7.96 -3.82 34.98
C GLU A 281 -8.82 -2.65 34.48
N PHE A 282 -10.13 -2.74 34.70
CA PHE A 282 -11.08 -1.65 34.48
C PHE A 282 -12.17 -1.66 35.55
N THR A 283 -12.82 -0.52 35.77
CA THR A 283 -13.85 -0.37 36.83
C THR A 283 -15.20 -0.08 36.20
N GLY A 284 -16.22 -0.87 36.54
CA GLY A 284 -17.58 -0.67 36.04
C GLY A 284 -18.15 0.69 36.42
N ILE A 285 -18.98 1.27 35.55
CA ILE A 285 -19.65 2.55 35.78
C ILE A 285 -21.12 2.28 36.14
N GLU A 286 -21.59 2.87 37.23
CA GLU A 286 -22.95 2.68 37.75
C GLU A 286 -24.00 2.98 36.67
N GLY A 287 -24.77 1.97 36.28
CA GLY A 287 -25.89 2.10 35.34
C GLY A 287 -25.50 2.31 33.86
N GLU A 288 -24.21 2.28 33.52
CA GLU A 288 -23.71 2.52 32.17
C GLU A 288 -22.95 1.28 31.63
N PRO A 289 -23.04 0.98 30.33
CA PRO A 289 -22.24 -0.08 29.74
C PRO A 289 -20.75 0.24 29.76
N SER A 290 -19.94 -0.81 29.76
CA SER A 290 -18.49 -0.72 29.64
C SER A 290 -18.06 -1.15 28.24
N THR A 291 -17.63 -0.20 27.43
CA THR A 291 -17.05 -0.46 26.11
C THR A 291 -15.54 -0.53 26.23
N LEU A 292 -14.97 -1.67 25.86
CA LEU A 292 -13.52 -1.86 25.72
C LEU A 292 -13.17 -1.85 24.23
N TYR A 293 -12.15 -1.07 23.87
CA TYR A 293 -11.65 -0.99 22.50
C TYR A 293 -10.14 -1.19 22.49
N ALA A 294 -9.70 -2.26 21.82
CA ALA A 294 -8.31 -2.63 21.63
C ALA A 294 -7.88 -2.32 20.19
N LYS A 295 -6.65 -1.84 20.02
CA LYS A 295 -6.06 -1.57 18.71
C LYS A 295 -4.55 -1.82 18.71
N ILE A 296 -4.02 -2.33 17.61
CA ILE A 296 -2.59 -2.51 17.36
C ILE A 296 -2.17 -1.81 16.05
N GLU A 297 -1.04 -1.10 16.05
CA GLU A 297 -0.53 -0.41 14.87
C GLU A 297 0.98 -0.64 14.70
N PRO A 298 1.49 -0.81 13.47
CA PRO A 298 2.94 -0.78 13.21
C PRO A 298 3.59 0.51 13.74
N TYR A 299 4.75 0.42 14.40
CA TYR A 299 5.44 1.57 14.99
C TYR A 299 6.58 2.11 14.12
N ASP A 300 7.44 1.22 13.59
CA ASP A 300 8.65 1.59 12.81
C ASP A 300 8.49 1.33 11.30
N ILE A 301 7.34 0.80 10.87
CA ILE A 301 7.03 0.45 9.49
C ILE A 301 5.74 1.17 9.10
N GLU A 302 5.70 1.71 7.89
CA GLU A 302 4.50 2.32 7.34
C GLU A 302 3.62 1.23 6.69
N GLY A 303 2.39 1.10 7.17
CA GLY A 303 1.40 0.19 6.59
C GLY A 303 1.25 -1.14 7.32
N ASP A 304 0.04 -1.68 7.21
CA ASP A 304 -0.37 -3.03 7.60
C ASP A 304 -1.05 -3.69 6.39
N ALA A 305 -0.97 -5.01 6.29
CA ALA A 305 -1.56 -5.79 5.22
C ALA A 305 -3.10 -5.84 5.34
N ASP A 306 -3.65 -5.81 6.55
CA ASP A 306 -5.10 -5.88 6.79
C ASP A 306 -5.55 -5.06 8.01
N TRP A 307 -5.75 -3.76 7.80
CA TRP A 307 -6.22 -2.86 8.86
C TRP A 307 -7.55 -3.23 9.51
N GLU A 308 -8.36 -4.12 8.92
CA GLU A 308 -9.67 -4.49 9.47
C GLU A 308 -9.57 -5.38 10.72
N ASP A 309 -8.47 -6.11 10.93
CA ASP A 309 -8.27 -6.96 12.12
C ASP A 309 -7.30 -6.38 13.17
N ASN A 310 -6.77 -5.19 12.90
CA ASN A 310 -5.97 -4.40 13.84
C ASN A 310 -6.78 -3.84 15.04
N GLU A 311 -8.11 -3.99 15.06
CA GLU A 311 -8.97 -3.47 16.12
C GLU A 311 -10.07 -4.45 16.56
N MET A 312 -10.44 -4.38 17.84
CA MET A 312 -11.54 -5.15 18.41
C MET A 312 -12.28 -4.33 19.46
N GLU A 313 -13.61 -4.36 19.42
CA GLU A 313 -14.49 -3.67 20.37
C GLU A 313 -15.45 -4.67 21.03
N ILE A 314 -15.59 -4.58 22.35
CA ILE A 314 -16.60 -5.30 23.11
C ILE A 314 -17.36 -4.34 24.03
N THR A 315 -18.66 -4.56 24.19
CA THR A 315 -19.50 -3.80 25.11
C THR A 315 -20.09 -4.76 26.14
N ILE A 316 -19.96 -4.42 27.42
CA ILE A 316 -20.38 -5.20 28.57
C ILE A 316 -21.54 -4.45 29.24
N ASP A 317 -22.64 -5.15 29.50
CA ASP A 317 -23.83 -4.55 30.09
C ASP A 317 -23.65 -4.32 31.61
N PRO A 318 -24.26 -3.26 32.18
CA PRO A 318 -24.24 -3.05 33.63
C PRO A 318 -25.15 -4.05 34.37
N ALA A 319 -24.67 -4.60 35.48
CA ALA A 319 -25.40 -5.54 36.32
C ALA A 319 -26.65 -4.90 36.94
N GLY A 320 -27.73 -5.67 37.04
CA GLY A 320 -28.99 -5.21 37.66
C GLY A 320 -29.76 -4.17 36.84
N VAL A 321 -29.16 -3.58 35.81
CA VAL A 321 -29.93 -3.14 34.66
C VAL A 321 -30.43 -4.43 34.05
N ASP A 322 -31.71 -4.71 34.22
CA ASP A 322 -32.45 -5.67 33.42
C ASP A 322 -32.47 -5.07 32.00
N THR A 323 -31.28 -5.05 31.35
CA THR A 323 -31.11 -5.03 29.91
C THR A 323 -31.83 -6.30 29.55
N GLY A 324 -33.13 -6.16 29.27
CA GLY A 324 -33.88 -7.27 28.73
C GLY A 324 -33.27 -7.47 27.37
N THR A 325 -32.16 -8.21 27.33
CA THR A 325 -31.43 -8.49 26.12
C THR A 325 -32.48 -9.16 25.28
N SER A 326 -32.90 -8.47 24.23
CA SER A 326 -33.47 -9.10 23.05
C SER A 326 -32.36 -9.96 22.46
N ARG A 327 -31.93 -10.99 23.21
CA ARG A 327 -30.81 -11.86 22.88
C ARG A 327 -31.33 -12.78 21.80
N LEU A 328 -30.85 -12.54 20.58
CA LEU A 328 -31.00 -13.50 19.51
C LEU A 328 -30.01 -14.63 19.78
N THR A 329 -30.52 -15.78 20.19
CA THR A 329 -29.70 -16.97 20.42
C THR A 329 -29.82 -17.91 19.23
N PHE A 330 -28.68 -18.37 18.70
CA PHE A 330 -28.64 -19.39 17.66
C PHE A 330 -28.31 -20.74 18.29
N GLN A 331 -29.12 -21.74 18.00
CA GLN A 331 -28.94 -23.09 18.52
C GLN A 331 -28.99 -24.10 17.39
N ALA A 332 -27.89 -24.80 17.16
CA ALA A 332 -27.88 -25.92 16.22
C ALA A 332 -28.64 -27.11 16.80
N VAL A 333 -29.50 -27.72 15.98
CA VAL A 333 -30.26 -28.92 16.29
C VAL A 333 -30.17 -29.91 15.13
N SER A 334 -30.05 -31.19 15.45
CA SER A 334 -29.99 -32.27 14.44
C SER A 334 -31.11 -32.19 13.39
N GLN A 335 -30.92 -32.81 12.21
CA GLN A 335 -31.91 -32.82 11.11
C GLN A 335 -33.35 -33.17 11.53
N ASN A 336 -33.52 -34.03 12.53
CA ASN A 336 -34.83 -34.44 13.05
C ASN A 336 -35.34 -33.55 14.22
N ARG A 337 -34.61 -32.47 14.55
CA ARG A 337 -34.86 -31.48 15.61
C ARG A 337 -34.96 -32.05 17.03
N LYS A 338 -34.46 -33.27 17.28
CA LYS A 338 -34.52 -33.91 18.61
C LYS A 338 -33.29 -33.69 19.48
N ILE A 339 -32.13 -33.48 18.86
CA ILE A 339 -30.86 -33.33 19.58
C ILE A 339 -30.37 -31.89 19.41
N THR A 340 -30.27 -31.17 20.53
CA THR A 340 -29.58 -29.90 20.63
C THR A 340 -28.07 -30.12 20.64
N ARG A 341 -27.33 -29.33 19.87
CA ARG A 341 -25.87 -29.42 19.81
C ARG A 341 -25.22 -28.51 20.86
N PRO A 342 -24.25 -29.01 21.63
CA PRO A 342 -23.31 -28.14 22.33
C PRO A 342 -22.63 -27.17 21.36
N GLU A 343 -22.13 -26.07 21.90
CA GLU A 343 -21.34 -25.08 21.17
C GLU A 343 -20.20 -25.74 20.38
N ASN A 344 -19.92 -25.25 19.18
CA ASN A 344 -18.88 -25.76 18.27
C ASN A 344 -19.01 -27.23 17.82
N THR A 345 -20.17 -27.88 18.05
CA THR A 345 -20.42 -29.27 17.60
C THR A 345 -21.47 -29.40 16.49
N ALA A 346 -21.89 -28.27 15.92
CA ALA A 346 -22.86 -28.23 14.84
C ALA A 346 -22.36 -28.98 13.59
N LYS A 347 -23.22 -29.80 12.98
CA LYS A 347 -22.95 -30.43 11.69
C LYS A 347 -23.51 -29.57 10.56
N TRP A 348 -22.92 -29.65 9.38
CA TRP A 348 -23.40 -28.90 8.19
C TRP A 348 -24.87 -29.21 7.83
N THR A 349 -25.35 -30.39 8.20
CA THR A 349 -26.74 -30.82 7.99
C THR A 349 -27.73 -30.33 9.04
N ASP A 350 -27.24 -29.79 10.16
CA ASP A 350 -28.10 -29.43 11.29
C ASP A 350 -28.92 -28.18 10.96
N TRP A 351 -30.10 -28.08 11.56
CA TRP A 351 -30.91 -26.86 11.52
C TRP A 351 -30.37 -25.87 12.54
N VAL A 352 -30.41 -24.58 12.23
CA VAL A 352 -30.14 -23.52 13.21
C VAL A 352 -31.47 -22.90 13.62
N THR A 353 -31.76 -22.92 14.92
CA THR A 353 -32.91 -22.24 15.50
C THR A 353 -32.46 -20.90 16.04
N ALA A 354 -33.05 -19.82 15.55
CA ALA A 354 -32.85 -18.48 16.10
C ALA A 354 -34.01 -18.17 17.06
N THR A 355 -33.70 -17.94 18.33
CA THR A 355 -34.70 -17.58 19.34
C THR A 355 -34.46 -16.15 19.80
N LEU A 356 -35.41 -15.26 19.51
CA LEU A 356 -35.45 -13.90 20.03
C LEU A 356 -36.47 -13.85 21.17
N ARG A 357 -36.05 -13.32 22.33
CA ARG A 357 -36.94 -13.13 23.48
C ARG A 357 -37.03 -11.63 23.80
N PRO A 358 -37.90 -10.86 23.12
CA PRO A 358 -38.06 -9.45 23.43
C PRO A 358 -38.65 -9.26 24.83
N LYS A 359 -38.18 -8.24 25.55
CA LYS A 359 -38.64 -7.94 26.91
C LYS A 359 -40.15 -7.68 26.93
N LYS A 360 -40.85 -8.23 27.92
CA LYS A 360 -42.24 -7.86 28.20
C LYS A 360 -42.25 -6.42 28.76
N PRO A 361 -43.00 -5.47 28.18
CA PRO A 361 -42.98 -4.09 28.64
C PRO A 361 -43.49 -3.99 30.09
N THR A 362 -42.86 -3.12 30.88
CA THR A 362 -43.26 -2.85 32.26
C THR A 362 -44.35 -1.78 32.28
N PRO A 363 -45.51 -2.01 32.93
CA PRO A 363 -46.56 -1.01 33.06
C PRO A 363 -46.05 0.30 33.70
N PRO A 364 -46.57 1.48 33.31
CA PRO A 364 -47.75 1.69 32.47
C PRO A 364 -47.44 1.82 30.96
N ARG A 365 -46.22 1.50 30.51
CA ARG A 365 -45.68 1.88 29.18
C ARG A 365 -46.27 1.12 27.96
N GLY A 366 -47.46 0.53 28.05
CA GLY A 366 -48.16 -0.14 26.95
C GLY A 366 -47.77 -1.61 26.73
N THR A 367 -48.34 -2.23 25.68
CA THR A 367 -48.14 -3.63 25.32
C THR A 367 -47.43 -3.71 23.96
N ILE A 368 -46.43 -4.56 23.81
CA ILE A 368 -45.82 -4.85 22.50
C ILE A 368 -46.83 -5.66 21.70
N VAL A 369 -47.31 -5.10 20.58
CA VAL A 369 -48.29 -5.75 19.70
C VAL A 369 -47.64 -6.56 18.57
N SER A 370 -46.43 -6.18 18.15
CA SER A 370 -45.68 -6.90 17.11
C SER A 370 -44.20 -6.53 17.12
N TRP A 371 -43.36 -7.44 16.62
CA TRP A 371 -41.95 -7.22 16.30
C TRP A 371 -41.58 -8.04 15.05
N HIS A 372 -40.50 -7.68 14.37
CA HIS A 372 -39.95 -8.42 13.23
C HIS A 372 -38.42 -8.33 13.22
N ILE A 373 -37.75 -9.39 12.75
CA ILE A 373 -36.31 -9.40 12.50
C ILE A 373 -36.10 -8.98 11.04
N THR A 374 -35.29 -7.96 10.81
CA THR A 374 -35.02 -7.43 9.45
C THR A 374 -33.85 -8.16 8.77
N SER A 375 -32.83 -8.56 9.52
CA SER A 375 -31.71 -9.37 9.03
C SER A 375 -31.02 -10.15 10.15
N ALA A 376 -30.33 -11.23 9.79
CA ALA A 376 -29.44 -11.99 10.66
C ALA A 376 -28.36 -12.65 9.79
N THR A 377 -27.10 -12.52 10.16
CA THR A 377 -25.97 -13.09 9.42
C THR A 377 -25.35 -14.22 10.24
N LEU A 378 -25.13 -15.37 9.60
CA LEU A 378 -24.46 -16.52 10.20
C LEU A 378 -23.24 -16.87 9.36
N THR A 379 -22.06 -16.77 9.97
CA THR A 379 -20.78 -17.04 9.30
C THR A 379 -20.33 -18.46 9.62
N TYR A 380 -20.00 -19.25 8.59
CA TYR A 380 -19.46 -20.60 8.74
C TYR A 380 -17.95 -20.61 8.42
N PRO A 381 -17.15 -21.50 9.04
CA PRO A 381 -15.73 -21.64 8.71
C PRO A 381 -15.53 -22.03 7.23
N LYS A 382 -14.58 -21.34 6.58
CA LYS A 382 -14.36 -21.21 5.12
C LYS A 382 -14.09 -22.50 4.33
N ASN A 383 -13.95 -23.66 4.98
CA ASN A 383 -13.35 -24.86 4.38
C ASN A 383 -14.31 -25.78 3.59
N ILE A 384 -15.55 -25.36 3.26
CA ILE A 384 -16.51 -26.20 2.51
C ILE A 384 -17.36 -25.33 1.56
N PRO A 385 -17.60 -25.72 0.29
CA PRO A 385 -18.25 -24.88 -0.73
C PRO A 385 -19.72 -24.59 -0.39
N ILE A 386 -20.11 -23.32 -0.45
CA ILE A 386 -21.48 -22.86 -0.14
C ILE A 386 -22.18 -22.37 -1.40
N SER A 387 -23.39 -22.87 -1.62
CA SER A 387 -24.46 -22.14 -2.29
C SER A 387 -25.72 -22.23 -1.42
N CYS A 388 -26.03 -21.18 -0.67
CA CYS A 388 -27.32 -21.02 0.01
C CYS A 388 -27.80 -19.58 -0.21
N THR A 389 -28.90 -19.43 -0.95
CA THR A 389 -29.65 -18.19 -1.10
C THR A 389 -30.92 -18.34 -0.30
N ALA A 390 -31.10 -17.55 0.76
CA ALA A 390 -32.37 -17.44 1.46
C ALA A 390 -33.04 -16.13 1.06
N THR A 391 -34.07 -16.21 0.22
CA THR A 391 -34.97 -15.08 -0.09
C THR A 391 -36.28 -15.31 0.65
N LEU A 392 -36.59 -14.46 1.64
CA LEU A 392 -37.92 -14.35 2.22
C LEU A 392 -38.61 -13.14 1.59
N CYS A 393 -39.56 -13.38 0.68
CA CYS A 393 -40.46 -12.33 0.18
C CYS A 393 -41.65 -12.14 1.13
N PRO A 394 -42.08 -10.90 1.42
CA PRO A 394 -43.32 -10.65 2.15
C PRO A 394 -44.53 -10.78 1.22
N ARG A 395 -45.57 -11.46 1.71
CA ARG A 395 -46.91 -11.47 1.14
C ARG A 395 -47.77 -10.50 1.96
N TRP A 396 -48.24 -9.43 1.32
CA TRP A 396 -49.14 -8.46 1.93
C TRP A 396 -50.56 -9.03 2.06
N VAL A 397 -51.21 -8.78 3.20
CA VAL A 397 -52.67 -8.72 3.34
C VAL A 397 -53.00 -7.31 3.81
#